data_AF-A0A6L3XP00-F1
#
_entry.id   AF-A0A6L3XP00-F1
#
_cell.length_a   1.000
_cell.length_b   1.000
_cell.length_c   1.000
_cell.angle_alpha   90.00
_cell.angle_beta   90.00
_cell.angle_gamma   90.00
#
_symmetry.space_group_name_H-M   'P 1'
#
loop_
_entity.id
_entity.type
_entity.pdbx_description
1 polymer ?
#
loop_
_entity_poly.entity_id
_entity_poly.type
_entity_poly.pdbx_seq_one_letter_code
_entity_poly.pdbx_strand_id
1 'polypeptide(L)'
;FDPHADFGTMVRMNQEVKHSAAGKFLAENYGKTVRRSDFDAAVAKSWGKQSVKAFKLTCHGNPAYLTEMQISLNASTINNPLSAGSFAPQPHPGNCGKQFVIDKAGY
;
A
#
# COMPACT_ATOMS: atom_id res chain seq x y z
N PHE A 1 -7.43 19.30 16.61
CA PHE A 1 -6.86 19.06 15.27
C PHE A 1 -5.66 19.97 15.14
N ASP A 2 -4.45 19.41 15.11
CA ASP A 2 -3.21 20.16 14.89
C ASP A 2 -2.70 19.80 13.48
N PRO A 3 -2.74 20.74 12.52
CA PRO A 3 -2.33 20.49 11.14
C PRO A 3 -0.88 19.97 11.02
N HIS A 4 0.04 20.44 11.88
CA HIS A 4 1.44 20.00 11.81
C HIS A 4 1.60 18.53 12.24
N ALA A 5 0.85 18.12 13.27
CA ALA A 5 0.82 16.73 13.72
C ALA A 5 0.16 15.80 12.68
N ASP A 6 -0.87 16.29 11.98
CA ASP A 6 -1.60 15.51 10.96
C ASP A 6 -0.72 15.25 9.73
N PHE A 7 -0.14 16.30 9.12
CA PHE A 7 0.76 16.14 7.98
C PHE A 7 2.07 15.41 8.35
N GLY A 8 2.62 15.66 9.55
CA GLY A 8 3.79 14.92 10.05
C GLY A 8 3.53 13.42 10.14
N THR A 9 2.34 13.03 10.58
CA THR A 9 1.90 11.63 10.63
C THR A 9 1.79 11.02 9.25
N MET A 10 1.19 11.74 8.29
CA MET A 10 1.10 11.28 6.89
C MET A 10 2.49 11.07 6.27
N VAL A 11 3.43 11.99 6.49
CA VAL A 11 4.80 11.88 5.98
C VAL A 11 5.51 10.67 6.57
N ARG A 12 5.42 10.48 7.90
CA ARG A 12 6.01 9.31 8.57
C ARG A 12 5.44 8.00 8.02
N MET A 13 4.11 7.86 7.93
CA MET A 13 3.48 6.64 7.43
C MET A 13 3.86 6.34 5.98
N ASN A 14 3.91 7.37 5.14
CA ASN A 14 4.38 7.23 3.77
C ASN A 14 5.83 6.74 3.70
N GLN A 15 6.71 7.26 4.57
CA GLN A 15 8.10 6.77 4.68
C GLN A 15 8.14 5.30 5.14
N GLU A 16 7.40 4.93 6.18
CA GLU A 16 7.34 3.56 6.69
C GLU A 16 6.87 2.57 5.61
N VAL A 17 5.85 2.94 4.83
CA VAL A 17 5.40 2.13 3.69
C VAL A 17 6.48 2.03 2.61
N LYS A 18 7.15 3.14 2.25
CA LYS A 18 8.23 3.14 1.24
C LYS A 18 9.44 2.31 1.66
N HIS A 19 9.79 2.28 2.94
CA HIS A 19 10.92 1.52 3.48
C HIS A 19 10.59 0.04 3.77
N SER A 20 9.32 -0.35 3.68
CA SER A 20 8.89 -1.73 3.84
C SER A 20 9.22 -2.63 2.65
N ALA A 21 8.94 -3.94 2.77
CA ALA A 21 9.02 -4.84 1.62
C ALA A 21 7.97 -4.52 0.55
N ALA A 22 6.82 -3.92 0.89
CA ALA A 22 5.84 -3.47 -0.10
C ALA A 22 6.37 -2.27 -0.91
N GLY A 23 7.02 -1.31 -0.26
CA GLY A 23 7.68 -0.19 -0.94
C GLY A 23 8.83 -0.64 -1.83
N LYS A 24 9.67 -1.55 -1.32
CA LYS A 24 10.75 -2.19 -2.11
C LYS A 24 10.20 -2.96 -3.32
N PHE A 25 9.10 -3.69 -3.17
CA PHE A 25 8.43 -4.39 -4.26
C PHE A 25 7.99 -3.43 -5.37
N LEU A 26 7.40 -2.28 -5.04
CA LEU A 26 7.03 -1.28 -6.04
C LEU A 26 8.25 -0.74 -6.80
N ALA A 27 9.33 -0.43 -6.08
CA ALA A 27 10.57 0.07 -6.68
C ALA A 27 11.23 -0.94 -7.64
N GLU A 28 11.33 -2.21 -7.23
CA GLU A 28 11.96 -3.29 -8.04
C GLU A 28 11.14 -3.66 -9.27
N ASN A 29 9.83 -3.39 -9.24
CA ASN A 29 8.88 -3.70 -10.31
C ASN A 29 8.43 -2.49 -11.12
N TYR A 30 9.10 -1.36 -10.99
CA TYR A 30 8.80 -0.14 -11.74
C TYR A 30 8.76 -0.41 -13.26
N GLY A 31 7.62 -0.13 -13.88
CA GLY A 31 7.27 -0.37 -15.29
C GLY A 31 7.05 -1.82 -15.70
N LYS A 32 6.91 -2.73 -14.73
CA LYS A 32 6.64 -4.13 -14.99
C LYS A 32 5.18 -4.45 -14.67
N THR A 33 4.65 -5.47 -15.35
CA THR A 33 3.40 -6.11 -14.92
C THR A 33 3.69 -7.01 -13.73
N VAL A 34 2.91 -6.86 -12.66
CA VAL A 34 3.01 -7.65 -11.44
C VAL A 34 1.71 -8.38 -11.15
N ARG A 35 1.76 -9.41 -10.30
CA ARG A 35 0.57 -10.08 -9.79
C ARG A 35 0.18 -9.52 -8.43
N ARG A 36 -1.12 -9.45 -8.17
CA ARG A 36 -1.67 -9.08 -6.85
C ARG A 36 -1.14 -9.98 -5.74
N SER A 37 -0.97 -11.28 -5.99
CA SER A 37 -0.44 -12.23 -5.00
C SER A 37 0.99 -11.90 -4.55
N ASP A 38 1.82 -11.38 -5.46
CA ASP A 38 3.22 -11.08 -5.19
C ASP A 38 3.32 -9.78 -4.37
N PHE A 39 2.46 -8.79 -4.67
CA PHE A 39 2.29 -7.61 -3.83
C PHE A 39 1.76 -7.98 -2.43
N ASP A 40 0.75 -8.85 -2.35
CA ASP A 40 0.18 -9.30 -1.07
C ASP A 40 1.24 -10.04 -0.23
N ALA A 41 2.13 -10.81 -0.86
CA ALA A 41 3.26 -11.44 -0.18
C ALA A 41 4.26 -10.41 0.37
N ALA A 42 4.52 -9.31 -0.35
CA ALA A 42 5.37 -8.22 0.10
C ALA A 42 4.77 -7.47 1.30
N VAL A 43 3.46 -7.22 1.29
CA VAL A 43 2.72 -6.69 2.45
C VAL A 43 2.83 -7.65 3.64
N ALA A 44 2.53 -8.93 3.42
CA ALA A 44 2.58 -9.94 4.47
C ALA A 44 3.98 -10.12 5.08
N LYS A 45 5.04 -9.93 4.28
CA LYS A 45 6.43 -9.95 4.76
C LYS A 45 6.74 -8.81 5.72
N SER A 46 6.09 -7.66 5.57
CA SER A 46 6.34 -6.47 6.38
C SER A 46 5.47 -6.43 7.63
N TRP A 47 4.19 -6.80 7.51
CA TRP A 47 3.20 -6.62 8.60
C TRP A 47 2.29 -7.83 8.84
N GLY A 48 2.60 -8.99 8.28
CA GLY A 48 1.83 -10.23 8.47
C GLY A 48 0.64 -10.39 7.52
N LYS A 49 0.19 -11.64 7.35
CA LYS A 49 -0.86 -12.02 6.38
C LYS A 49 -2.21 -11.35 6.65
N GLN A 50 -2.52 -11.04 7.91
CA GLN A 50 -3.79 -10.41 8.27
C GLN A 50 -3.89 -8.96 7.75
N SER A 51 -2.75 -8.28 7.59
CA SER A 51 -2.65 -6.90 7.12
C SER A 51 -2.97 -6.74 5.63
N VAL A 52 -2.88 -7.82 4.84
CA VAL A 52 -3.13 -7.79 3.38
C VAL A 52 -4.51 -7.21 3.04
N LYS A 53 -5.54 -7.57 3.82
CA LYS A 53 -6.91 -7.10 3.60
C LYS A 53 -7.13 -5.63 3.94
N ALA A 54 -6.15 -4.95 4.53
CA ALA A 54 -6.22 -3.50 4.75
C ALA A 54 -5.84 -2.69 3.49
N PHE A 55 -5.24 -3.32 2.47
CA PHE A 55 -4.76 -2.65 1.27
C PHE A 55 -5.78 -2.75 0.12
N LYS A 56 -6.30 -1.60 -0.27
CA LYS A 56 -7.09 -1.42 -1.50
C LYS A 56 -6.22 -0.82 -2.59
N LEU A 57 -6.18 -1.46 -3.74
CA LEU A 57 -5.41 -0.99 -4.89
C LEU A 57 -6.36 -0.44 -5.96
N THR A 58 -6.20 0.83 -6.30
CA THR A 58 -6.93 1.45 -7.41
C THR A 58 -6.03 1.47 -8.64
N CYS A 59 -6.57 0.99 -9.75
CA CYS A 59 -5.92 1.02 -11.05
C CYS A 59 -6.78 1.75 -12.07
N HIS A 60 -6.13 2.18 -13.15
CA HIS A 60 -6.76 2.82 -14.30
C HIS A 60 -6.26 2.18 -15.61
N GLY A 61 -6.94 2.45 -16.73
CA GLY A 61 -6.54 2.01 -18.06
C GLY A 61 -6.76 0.52 -18.37
N ASN A 62 -6.38 0.13 -19.59
CA ASN A 62 -6.36 -1.25 -20.07
C ASN A 62 -5.17 -1.42 -21.05
N PRO A 63 -4.06 -2.08 -20.65
CA PRO A 63 -3.87 -2.84 -19.41
C PRO A 63 -3.90 -1.97 -18.15
N ALA A 64 -4.44 -2.52 -17.05
CA ALA A 64 -4.60 -1.79 -15.80
C ALA A 64 -3.25 -1.42 -15.18
N TYR A 65 -3.06 -0.16 -14.80
CA TYR A 65 -1.87 0.35 -14.10
C TYR A 65 -2.25 0.98 -12.76
N LEU A 66 -1.38 0.81 -11.76
CA LEU A 66 -1.61 1.26 -10.38
C LEU A 66 -1.60 2.78 -10.28
N THR A 67 -2.65 3.37 -9.70
CA THR A 67 -2.77 4.82 -9.48
C THR A 67 -2.82 5.20 -8.01
N GLU A 68 -3.37 4.34 -7.14
CA GLU A 68 -3.52 4.64 -5.72
C GLU A 68 -3.45 3.37 -4.86
N MET A 69 -2.86 3.52 -3.67
CA MET A 69 -2.96 2.55 -2.59
C MET A 69 -3.66 3.20 -1.40
N GLN A 70 -4.79 2.65 -0.98
CA GLN A 70 -5.47 3.04 0.25
C GLN A 70 -5.21 1.98 1.32
N ILE A 71 -4.78 2.41 2.52
CA ILE A 71 -4.42 1.54 3.63
C ILE A 71 -5.32 1.87 4.82
N SER A 72 -6.10 0.90 5.26
CA SER A 72 -6.96 1.05 6.44
C SER A 72 -6.21 0.77 7.73
N LEU A 73 -6.27 1.71 8.68
CA LEU A 73 -5.56 1.64 9.95
C LEU A 73 -6.51 1.73 11.14
N ASN A 74 -6.12 1.10 12.26
CA ASN A 74 -6.77 1.28 13.55
C ASN A 74 -6.43 2.68 14.09
N ALA A 75 -7.46 3.52 14.30
CA ALA A 75 -7.28 4.91 14.74
C ALA A 75 -6.45 5.04 16.03
N SER A 76 -6.56 4.10 16.96
CA SER A 76 -5.79 4.07 18.21
C SER A 76 -4.28 3.86 18.01
N THR A 77 -3.85 3.44 16.82
CA THR A 77 -2.45 3.16 16.51
C THR A 77 -1.80 4.23 15.62
N ILE A 78 -2.55 5.27 15.23
CA ILE A 78 -2.11 6.25 14.23
C ILE A 78 -0.82 6.97 14.63
N ASN A 79 -0.61 7.22 15.93
CA ASN A 79 0.57 7.94 16.43
C ASN A 79 1.79 7.04 16.66
N ASN A 80 1.66 5.72 16.46
CA ASN A 80 2.75 4.77 16.63
C ASN A 80 3.34 4.36 15.27
N PRO A 81 4.56 3.81 15.24
CA PRO A 81 5.08 3.14 14.05
C PRO A 81 4.15 2.01 13.59
N LEU A 82 4.03 1.83 12.27
CA LEU A 82 3.23 0.78 11.67
C LEU A 82 3.75 -0.60 12.08
N SER A 83 2.86 -1.39 12.67
CA SER A 83 3.10 -2.76 13.11
C SER A 83 1.96 -3.66 12.60
N ALA A 84 2.08 -4.97 12.79
CA ALA A 84 1.01 -5.89 12.42
C ALA A 84 -0.35 -5.56 13.07
N GLY A 85 -0.35 -4.94 14.27
CA GLY A 85 -1.57 -4.52 14.96
C GLY A 85 -2.16 -3.19 14.48
N SER A 86 -1.46 -2.47 13.59
CA SER A 86 -1.89 -1.14 13.13
C SER A 86 -2.98 -1.21 12.06
N PHE A 87 -3.14 -2.35 11.39
CA PHE A 87 -3.99 -2.46 10.20
C PHE A 87 -5.42 -2.91 10.54
N ALA A 88 -6.39 -2.29 9.89
CA ALA A 88 -7.80 -2.63 9.97
C ALA A 88 -8.23 -3.32 8.66
N PRO A 89 -8.55 -4.63 8.66
CA PRO A 89 -9.03 -5.32 7.46
C PRO A 89 -10.31 -4.69 6.91
N GLN A 90 -10.42 -4.61 5.59
CA GLN A 90 -11.62 -4.11 4.91
C GLN A 90 -11.99 -5.01 3.71
N PRO A 91 -13.28 -5.03 3.28
CA PRO A 91 -13.76 -6.05 2.35
C PRO A 91 -13.44 -5.79 0.86
N HIS A 92 -12.98 -4.60 0.51
CA HIS A 92 -12.80 -4.14 -0.87
C HIS A 92 -11.32 -4.13 -1.30
N PRO A 93 -10.86 -5.14 -2.07
CA PRO A 93 -9.45 -5.19 -2.50
C PRO A 93 -9.09 -4.15 -3.57
N GLY A 94 -10.08 -3.46 -4.15
CA GLY A 94 -9.90 -2.49 -5.23
C GLY A 94 -10.19 -3.08 -6.62
N ASN A 95 -9.85 -2.35 -7.69
CA ASN A 95 -10.21 -2.68 -9.08
C ASN A 95 -9.04 -3.13 -9.96
N CYS A 96 -7.83 -3.29 -9.42
CA CYS A 96 -6.64 -3.71 -10.17
C CYS A 96 -6.67 -5.15 -10.73
N GLY A 97 -7.64 -5.97 -10.34
CA GLY A 97 -7.70 -7.38 -10.75
C GLY A 97 -6.51 -8.21 -10.23
N LYS A 98 -6.17 -9.28 -10.96
CA LYS A 98 -5.09 -10.21 -10.58
C LYS A 98 -3.70 -9.75 -11.01
N GLN A 99 -3.63 -8.90 -12.05
CA GLN A 99 -2.39 -8.41 -12.63
C GLN A 99 -2.55 -6.93 -13.01
N PHE A 100 -1.51 -6.15 -12.77
CA PHE A 100 -1.50 -4.72 -13.07
C PHE A 100 -0.06 -4.24 -13.29
N VAL A 101 0.09 -3.10 -13.95
CA VAL A 101 1.38 -2.45 -14.22
C VAL A 101 1.72 -1.51 -13.06
N ILE A 102 2.98 -1.53 -12.61
CA ILE A 102 3.52 -0.43 -11.79
C ILE A 102 3.97 0.66 -12.77
N ASP A 103 3.19 1.73 -12.89
CA ASP A 103 3.41 2.74 -13.93
C ASP A 103 4.79 3.42 -13.84
N LYS A 104 5.35 3.80 -15.00
CA LYS A 104 6.60 4.56 -15.10
C LYS A 104 6.30 6.03 -15.41
N ALA A 105 7.16 6.92 -14.94
CA ALA A 105 7.10 8.31 -15.31
C ALA A 105 7.41 8.48 -16.81
N GLY A 106 6.55 9.23 -17.49
CA GLY A 106 6.65 9.52 -18.92
C GLY A 106 5.32 9.26 -19.64
N TYR A 107 4.94 10.16 -20.55
CA TYR A 107 3.81 10.00 -21.47
C TYR A 107 4.31 10.00 -22.90
#